data_AF-X1SZZ9-F1
#
_entry.id   AF-X1SZZ9-F1
#
_cell.length_a   1.000
_cell.length_b   1.000
_cell.length_c   1.000
_cell.angle_alpha   90.00
_cell.angle_beta   90.00
_cell.angle_gamma   90.00
#
_symmetry.space_group_name_H-M   'P 1'
#
loop_
_entity.id
_entity.type
_entity.pdbx_description
1 polymer ?
#
loop_
_entity_poly.entity_id
_entity_poly.type
_entity_poly.pdbx_seq_one_letter_code
_entity_poly.pdbx_strand_id
1 'polypeptide(L)'
;MKHLKVSIAKLVKIEGLTIIGVFIALMILFMVTAPRVFTGYRIYMSFLQTVPPLLILALGLTFVITAGEMDLSFSAIIAFSGFVFC
;
A
#
# COMPACT_ATOMS: atom_id res chain seq x y z
N MET A 1 12.26 -15.83 32.64
CA MET A 1 12.76 -15.95 31.24
C MET A 1 12.00 -16.96 30.36
N LYS A 2 11.29 -17.97 30.90
CA LYS A 2 10.50 -18.93 30.10
C LYS A 2 9.21 -18.34 29.48
N HIS A 3 8.51 -17.46 30.20
CA HIS A 3 7.25 -16.86 29.71
C HIS A 3 7.42 -15.96 28.47
N LEU A 4 8.59 -15.34 28.29
CA LEU A 4 8.85 -14.45 27.15
C LEU A 4 9.01 -15.23 25.83
N LYS A 5 9.67 -16.39 25.86
CA LYS A 5 9.81 -17.27 24.68
C LYS A 5 8.48 -17.88 24.24
N VAL A 6 7.57 -18.14 25.17
CA VAL A 6 6.25 -18.74 24.88
C VAL A 6 5.31 -17.75 24.20
N SER A 7 5.36 -16.45 24.56
CA SER A 7 4.59 -15.41 23.87
C SER A 7 5.09 -15.15 22.45
N ILE A 8 6.42 -15.20 22.22
CA ILE A 8 7.02 -15.08 20.89
C ILE A 8 6.59 -16.25 19.99
N ALA A 9 6.58 -17.48 20.52
CA ALA A 9 6.14 -18.66 19.78
C ALA A 9 4.64 -18.64 19.42
N LYS A 10 3.79 -18.02 20.25
CA LYS A 10 2.37 -17.80 19.93
C LYS A 10 2.15 -16.72 18.87
N LEU A 11 2.95 -15.65 18.89
CA LEU A 11 2.90 -14.57 17.90
C LEU A 11 3.31 -15.05 16.50
N VAL A 12 4.33 -15.91 16.41
CA VAL A 12 4.82 -16.47 15.13
C VAL A 12 3.82 -17.43 14.47
N LYS A 13 2.85 -17.95 15.23
CA LYS A 13 1.83 -18.88 14.73
C LYS A 13 0.65 -18.18 14.04
N ILE A 14 0.67 -16.85 13.94
CA ILE A 14 -0.29 -16.05 13.19
C ILE A 14 0.29 -15.86 11.79
N GLU A 15 -0.39 -16.33 10.75
CA GLU A 15 0.09 -16.23 9.35
C GLU A 15 0.44 -14.78 8.95
N GLY A 16 -0.26 -13.80 9.54
CA GLY A 16 0.02 -12.38 9.37
C GLY A 16 1.38 -11.92 9.88
N LEU A 17 2.03 -12.62 10.83
CA LEU A 17 3.34 -12.20 11.33
C LEU A 17 4.43 -12.37 10.27
N THR A 18 4.34 -13.41 9.45
CA THR A 18 5.28 -13.62 8.34
C THR A 18 5.17 -12.50 7.31
N ILE A 19 3.94 -12.09 6.97
CA ILE A 19 3.69 -10.99 6.02
C ILE A 19 4.23 -9.67 6.57
N ILE A 20 3.95 -9.36 7.83
CA ILE A 20 4.47 -8.15 8.50
C ILE A 20 6.00 -8.19 8.57
N GLY A 21 6.58 -9.36 8.84
CA GLY A 21 8.02 -9.55 8.85
C GLY A 21 8.66 -9.26 7.50
N VAL A 22 8.11 -9.80 6.41
CA VAL A 22 8.58 -9.55 5.04
C VAL A 22 8.39 -8.08 4.66
N PHE A 23 7.26 -7.47 5.02
CA PHE A 23 7.00 -6.05 4.78
C PHE A 23 8.04 -5.15 5.46
N ILE A 24 8.33 -5.38 6.74
CA ILE A 24 9.33 -4.61 7.49
C ILE A 24 10.72 -4.84 6.88
N ALA A 25 11.07 -6.07 6.49
CA ALA A 25 12.34 -6.37 5.86
C ALA A 25 12.53 -5.63 4.53
N LEU A 26 11.52 -5.64 3.66
CA LEU A 26 11.51 -4.88 2.41
C LEU A 26 11.61 -3.38 2.66
N MET A 27 10.89 -2.87 3.65
CA MET A 27 10.93 -1.45 4.01
C MET A 27 12.32 -1.00 4.44
N ILE A 28 12.98 -1.77 5.31
CA ILE A 28 14.34 -1.49 5.77
C ILE A 28 15.32 -1.56 4.59
N LEU A 29 15.20 -2.59 3.74
CA LEU A 29 16.03 -2.74 2.54
C LEU A 29 15.96 -1.48 1.66
N PHE A 30 14.74 -1.05 1.31
CA PHE A 30 14.54 0.12 0.47
C PHE A 30 15.02 1.42 1.12
N MET A 31 14.80 1.58 2.43
CA MET A 31 15.26 2.73 3.19
C MET A 31 16.80 2.85 3.21
N VAL A 32 17.52 1.72 3.23
CA VAL A 32 18.99 1.70 3.15
C VAL A 32 19.49 1.95 1.73
N THR A 33 18.86 1.37 0.70
CA THR A 33 19.29 1.58 -0.70
C THR A 33 19.00 2.98 -1.23
N ALA A 34 17.96 3.66 -0.74
CA ALA A 34 17.55 4.99 -1.22
C ALA A 34 17.17 5.95 -0.07
N PRO A 35 18.12 6.32 0.82
CA PRO A 35 17.82 7.04 2.05
C PRO A 35 17.27 8.44 1.78
N ARG A 36 17.76 9.12 0.74
CA ARG A 36 17.31 10.47 0.36
C ARG A 36 15.85 10.51 -0.10
N VAL A 37 15.36 9.39 -0.63
CA VAL A 37 13.99 9.23 -1.15
C VAL A 37 13.06 8.93 0.02
N PHE A 38 13.40 7.94 0.84
CA PHE A 38 12.54 7.51 1.96
C PHE A 38 12.57 8.44 3.18
N THR A 39 13.62 9.24 3.40
CA THR A 39 13.67 10.21 4.51
C THR A 39 13.34 11.65 4.09
N GLY A 40 13.16 11.89 2.78
CA GLY A 40 12.89 13.21 2.23
C GLY A 40 11.43 13.63 2.37
N TYR A 41 11.17 14.73 3.07
CA TYR A 41 9.81 15.30 3.25
C TYR A 41 9.04 15.55 1.94
N ARG A 42 9.75 15.93 0.88
CA ARG A 42 9.16 16.30 -0.42
C ARG A 42 8.34 15.18 -1.05
N ILE A 43 8.78 13.92 -0.90
CA ILE A 43 8.10 12.78 -1.50
C ILE A 43 6.80 12.49 -0.79
N TYR A 44 6.79 12.61 0.55
CA TYR A 44 5.56 12.48 1.33
C TYR A 44 4.57 13.61 1.04
N MET A 45 5.07 14.84 0.86
CA MET A 45 4.21 15.96 0.47
C MET A 45 3.58 15.73 -0.92
N SER A 46 4.39 15.37 -1.92
CA SER A 46 3.88 15.06 -3.25
C SER A 46 2.90 13.89 -3.24
N PHE A 47 3.19 12.82 -2.49
CA PHE A 47 2.31 11.67 -2.35
C PHE A 47 0.96 12.04 -1.71
N LEU A 48 0.98 12.83 -0.64
CA LEU A 48 -0.23 13.33 0.03
C LEU A 48 -0.99 14.35 -0.81
N GLN A 49 -0.39 14.96 -1.83
CA GLN A 49 -1.10 15.82 -2.78
C GLN A 49 -1.75 15.02 -3.90
N THR A 50 -1.12 13.95 -4.38
CA THR A 50 -1.63 13.19 -5.54
C THR A 50 -2.59 12.07 -5.17
N VAL A 51 -2.36 11.38 -4.05
CA VAL A 51 -3.11 10.17 -3.71
C VAL A 51 -4.48 10.46 -3.11
N PRO A 52 -4.65 11.35 -2.11
CA PRO A 52 -5.95 11.57 -1.49
C PRO A 52 -7.06 12.02 -2.44
N PRO A 53 -6.84 12.93 -3.41
CA PRO A 53 -7.87 13.29 -4.38
C PRO A 53 -8.35 12.09 -5.21
N LEU A 54 -7.43 11.24 -5.66
CA LEU A 54 -7.75 10.01 -6.40
C LEU A 54 -8.53 9.03 -5.53
N LEU A 55 -8.20 8.95 -4.24
CA LEU A 55 -8.87 8.07 -3.29
C LEU A 55 -10.32 8.49 -3.06
N ILE A 56 -10.58 9.80 -2.90
CA ILE A 56 -11.94 10.35 -2.82
C ILE A 56 -12.73 10.05 -4.09
N LEU A 57 -12.11 10.23 -5.26
CA LEU A 57 -12.70 9.88 -6.56
C LEU A 57 -13.04 8.38 -6.64
N ALA A 58 -12.11 7.50 -6.27
CA ALA A 58 -12.30 6.06 -6.29
C ALA A 58 -13.44 5.60 -5.36
N LEU A 59 -13.57 6.23 -4.19
CA LEU A 59 -14.70 5.98 -3.27
C LEU A 59 -16.03 6.34 -3.92
N GLY A 60 -16.13 7.50 -4.60
CA GLY A 60 -17.33 7.88 -5.34
C GLY A 60 -17.64 6.94 -6.51
N LEU A 61 -16.62 6.58 -7.28
CA LEU A 61 -16.68 5.63 -8.40
C LEU A 61 -17.21 4.25 -7.97
N THR A 62 -16.86 3.79 -6.76
CA THR A 62 -17.29 2.49 -6.25
C THR A 62 -18.81 2.36 -6.21
N PHE A 63 -19.53 3.44 -5.84
CA PHE A 63 -20.99 3.44 -5.86
C PHE A 63 -21.56 3.34 -7.27
N VAL A 64 -20.96 4.04 -8.23
CA VAL A 64 -21.45 4.06 -9.62
C VAL A 64 -21.18 2.73 -10.34
N ILE A 65 -20.02 2.11 -10.08
CA ILE A 65 -19.71 0.76 -10.56
C ILE A 65 -20.70 -0.25 -9.98
N THR A 66 -21.00 -0.16 -8.68
CA THR A 66 -21.96 -1.07 -8.02
C THR A 66 -23.39 -0.88 -8.50
N ALA A 67 -23.76 0.36 -8.86
CA ALA A 67 -25.06 0.68 -9.46
C ALA A 67 -25.22 0.15 -10.90
N GLY A 68 -24.14 -0.31 -11.54
CA GLY A 68 -24.17 -0.83 -12.92
C GLY A 68 -24.25 0.26 -14.00
N GLU A 69 -24.09 1.53 -13.62
CA GLU A 69 -24.14 2.69 -14.54
C GLU A 69 -22.83 2.86 -15.32
N MET A 70 -21.73 2.27 -14.84
CA MET A 70 -20.43 2.26 -15.53
C MET A 70 -19.91 0.84 -15.73
N ASP A 71 -19.36 0.60 -16.93
CA ASP A 71 -18.66 -0.63 -17.26
C ASP A 71 -17.29 -0.70 -16.54
N LEU A 72 -16.90 -1.91 -16.13
CA LEU A 72 -15.63 -2.20 -15.47
C LEU A 72 -14.42 -1.94 -16.39
N SER A 73 -14.62 -1.86 -17.70
CA SER A 73 -13.58 -1.49 -18.66
C SER A 73 -12.99 -0.09 -18.39
N PHE A 74 -13.75 0.84 -17.82
CA PHE A 74 -13.29 2.19 -17.52
C PHE A 74 -12.12 2.21 -16.52
N SER A 75 -12.28 1.51 -15.39
CA SER A 75 -11.23 1.42 -14.37
C SER A 75 -10.00 0.67 -14.91
N ALA A 76 -10.21 -0.37 -15.73
CA ALA A 76 -9.14 -1.14 -16.35
C ALA A 76 -8.29 -0.30 -17.32
N ILE A 77 -8.91 0.54 -18.15
CA ILE A 77 -8.19 1.42 -19.10
C ILE A 77 -7.39 2.50 -18.35
N ILE A 78 -7.93 3.05 -17.27
CA ILE A 78 -7.22 4.03 -16.44
C ILE A 78 -5.99 3.41 -15.77
N ALA A 79 -6.14 2.21 -15.18
CA ALA A 79 -5.02 1.49 -14.58
C ALA A 79 -3.94 1.14 -15.60
N PHE A 80 -4.33 0.67 -16.79
CA PHE A 80 -3.40 0.36 -17.88
C PHE A 80 -2.68 1.62 -18.40
N SER A 81 -3.41 2.72 -18.58
CA SER A 81 -2.83 4.00 -19.02
C SER A 81 -1.84 4.52 -17.97
N GLY A 82 -2.17 4.40 -16.68
CA GLY A 82 -1.24 4.70 -15.59
C GLY A 82 0.05 3.90 -15.70
N PHE A 83 -0.03 2.58 -15.89
CA PHE A 83 1.16 1.75 -16.06
C PHE A 83 2.02 2.11 -17.28
N VAL A 84 1.39 2.47 -18.41
CA VAL A 84 2.10 2.80 -19.66
C VAL A 84 2.75 4.19 -19.61
N PHE A 85 2.11 5.16 -18.95
CA PHE A 85 2.58 6.55 -18.89
C PHE A 85 3.30 6.92 -17.58
N CYS A 86 3.49 5.95 -16.68
CA CYS A 86 4.28 6.10 -15.44
C CYS A 86 5.78 6.19 -15.68
#